data_AF-A0A9E0Y4J1-F1
#
_entry.id   AF-A0A9E0Y4J1-F1
#
_cell.length_a   1.000
_cell.length_b   1.000
_cell.length_c   1.000
_cell.angle_alpha   90.00
_cell.angle_beta   90.00
_cell.angle_gamma   90.00
#
_symmetry.space_group_name_H-M   'P 1'
#
loop_
_entity.id
_entity.type
_entity.pdbx_description
1 polymer ?
#
loop_
_entity_poly.entity_id
_entity_poly.type
_entity_poly.pdbx_seq_one_letter_code
_entity_poly.pdbx_strand_id
1 'polypeptide(L)'
;MELGVLVFICIRNYFRARLMQLNAGLWAFYTFIAALASWFVGGIIITLILIGRDAQLRSLLMHQPVDRQQAVEYLMKKNLFIPQVFLIVCMIGGYLIVRYFMSKKSITKNKNNQI
;
A
#
# COMPACT_ATOMS: atom_id res chain seq x y z
N MET A 1 7.81 -4.96 -8.71
CA MET A 1 6.63 -4.53 -9.50
C MET A 1 5.83 -3.44 -8.77
N GLU A 2 5.86 -3.42 -7.43
CA GLU A 2 5.11 -2.50 -6.58
C GLU A 2 5.49 -1.03 -6.83
N LEU A 3 6.78 -0.72 -7.04
CA LEU A 3 7.24 0.64 -7.35
C LEU A 3 6.60 1.20 -8.64
N GLY A 4 6.43 0.36 -9.66
CA GLY A 4 5.77 0.76 -10.91
C GLY A 4 4.30 1.13 -10.68
N VAL A 5 3.60 0.33 -9.87
CA VAL A 5 2.20 0.61 -9.48
C VAL A 5 2.12 1.90 -8.65
N LEU A 6 3.04 2.08 -7.68
CA LEU A 6 3.12 3.28 -6.85
C LEU A 6 3.33 4.56 -7.67
N VAL A 7 4.27 4.53 -8.60
CA VAL A 7 4.53 5.66 -9.51
C VAL A 7 3.29 5.92 -10.39
N PHE A 8 2.68 4.87 -10.94
CA PHE A 8 1.48 4.98 -11.77
C PHE A 8 0.30 5.62 -11.04
N ILE A 9 -0.01 5.20 -9.80
CA ILE A 9 -1.12 5.78 -9.02
C ILE A 9 -0.85 7.24 -8.63
N CYS A 10 0.40 7.59 -8.31
CA CYS A 10 0.79 8.96 -8.00
C CYS A 10 0.64 9.89 -9.21
N ILE A 11 1.15 9.47 -10.38
CA ILE A 11 1.01 10.22 -11.64
C ILE A 11 -0.48 10.38 -11.98
N ARG A 12 -1.28 9.32 -11.84
CA ARG A 12 -2.71 9.37 -12.14
C ARG A 12 -3.47 10.35 -11.25
N ASN A 13 -3.16 10.40 -9.95
CA ASN A 13 -3.78 11.39 -9.04
C ASN A 13 -3.23 12.80 -9.26
N TYR A 14 -1.97 12.96 -9.64
CA TYR A 14 -1.40 14.26 -9.99
C TYR A 14 -2.18 14.91 -11.15
N PHE A 15 -2.34 14.20 -12.28
CA PHE A 15 -3.07 14.73 -13.43
C PHE A 15 -4.53 15.01 -13.09
N ARG A 16 -5.17 14.16 -12.30
CA ARG A 16 -6.56 14.38 -11.88
C ARG A 16 -6.72 15.60 -10.99
N ALA A 17 -5.82 15.81 -10.02
CA ALA A 17 -5.83 17.00 -9.18
C ALA A 17 -5.65 18.28 -10.00
N ARG A 18 -4.78 18.23 -11.03
CA ARG A 18 -4.56 19.32 -11.97
C ARG A 18 -5.84 19.65 -12.76
N LEU A 19 -6.55 18.63 -13.26
CA LEU A 19 -7.83 18.79 -13.95
C LEU A 19 -8.92 19.40 -13.03
N MET A 20 -8.85 19.15 -11.73
CA MET A 20 -9.79 19.69 -10.72
C MET A 20 -9.37 21.07 -10.17
N GLN A 21 -8.33 21.70 -10.72
CA GLN A 21 -7.74 22.94 -10.20
C GLN A 21 -7.40 22.88 -8.70
N LEU A 22 -6.92 21.73 -8.25
CA LEU A 22 -6.37 21.51 -6.91
C LEU A 22 -4.84 21.50 -6.98
N ASN A 23 -4.16 21.67 -5.84
CA ASN A 23 -2.70 21.61 -5.78
C ASN A 23 -2.22 20.18 -6.06
N ALA A 24 -1.79 19.93 -7.31
CA ALA A 24 -1.49 18.61 -7.83
C ALA A 24 -0.32 17.93 -7.11
N GLY A 25 0.72 18.70 -6.75
CA GLY A 25 1.88 18.17 -6.03
C GLY A 25 1.50 17.66 -4.64
N LEU A 26 0.69 18.43 -3.90
CA LEU A 26 0.25 18.07 -2.55
C LEU A 26 -0.64 16.82 -2.55
N TRP A 27 -1.53 16.67 -3.54
CA TRP A 27 -2.34 15.46 -3.67
C TRP A 27 -1.57 14.23 -4.14
N ALA A 28 -0.56 14.40 -5.00
CA ALA A 28 0.35 13.32 -5.36
C ALA A 28 1.14 12.85 -4.13
N PHE A 29 1.60 13.78 -3.29
CA PHE A 29 2.28 13.48 -2.04
C PHE A 29 1.39 12.73 -1.04
N TYR A 30 0.13 13.15 -0.87
CA TYR A 30 -0.83 12.39 -0.06
C TYR A 30 -1.11 10.99 -0.61
N THR A 31 -1.16 10.85 -1.94
CA THR A 31 -1.31 9.54 -2.59
C THR A 31 -0.13 8.63 -2.26
N PHE A 32 1.10 9.17 -2.33
CA PHE A 32 2.32 8.44 -2.01
C PHE A 32 2.33 7.96 -0.56
N ILE A 33 2.05 8.86 0.40
CA ILE A 33 2.02 8.49 1.82
C ILE A 33 0.92 7.47 2.11
N ALA A 34 -0.30 7.67 1.59
CA ALA A 34 -1.41 6.76 1.83
C ALA A 34 -1.16 5.37 1.25
N ALA A 35 -0.53 5.30 0.07
CA ALA A 35 -0.13 4.06 -0.57
C ALA A 35 0.95 3.33 0.24
N LEU A 36 1.98 4.03 0.70
CA LEU A 36 3.02 3.46 1.58
C LEU A 36 2.47 2.98 2.92
N ALA A 37 1.62 3.77 3.57
CA ALA A 37 1.00 3.39 4.84
C ALA A 37 0.13 2.14 4.68
N SER A 38 -0.68 2.08 3.63
CA SER A 38 -1.54 0.92 3.35
C SER A 38 -0.72 -0.32 3.00
N TRP A 39 0.36 -0.16 2.23
CA TRP A 39 1.30 -1.24 1.93
C TRP A 39 1.97 -1.77 3.20
N PHE A 40 2.42 -0.89 4.09
CA PHE A 40 3.04 -1.26 5.36
C PHE A 40 2.09 -2.06 6.27
N VAL A 41 0.85 -1.58 6.41
CA VAL A 41 -0.20 -2.31 7.15
C VAL A 41 -0.48 -3.68 6.52
N GLY A 42 -0.56 -3.77 5.19
CA GLY A 42 -0.71 -5.03 4.49
C GLY A 42 0.45 -6.01 4.74
N GLY A 43 1.68 -5.49 4.81
CA GLY A 43 2.87 -6.27 5.12
C GLY A 43 2.85 -6.86 6.53
N ILE A 44 2.39 -6.09 7.51
CA ILE A 44 2.19 -6.58 8.88
C ILE A 44 1.16 -7.72 8.89
N ILE A 45 0.01 -7.52 8.24
CA ILE A 45 -1.06 -8.53 8.18
C ILE A 45 -0.56 -9.83 7.58
N ILE A 46 0.13 -9.78 6.43
CA ILE A 46 0.73 -10.96 5.79
C ILE A 46 1.72 -11.65 6.72
N THR A 47 2.59 -10.87 7.38
CA THR A 47 3.59 -11.43 8.28
C THR A 47 2.93 -12.18 9.43
N LEU A 48 1.88 -11.61 10.02
CA LEU A 48 1.09 -12.28 11.06
C LEU A 48 0.39 -13.54 10.55
N ILE A 49 -0.17 -13.50 9.33
CA ILE A 49 -0.81 -14.68 8.72
C ILE A 49 0.22 -15.79 8.46
N LEU A 50 1.40 -15.46 7.95
CA LEU A 50 2.46 -16.43 7.68
C LEU A 50 2.96 -17.07 8.97
N ILE A 51 3.21 -16.27 10.02
CA ILE A 51 3.62 -16.79 11.33
C ILE A 51 2.50 -17.64 11.96
N GLY A 52 1.24 -17.23 11.80
CA GLY A 52 0.09 -17.93 12.38
C GLY A 52 -0.27 -19.24 11.68
N ARG A 53 -0.12 -19.32 10.36
CA ARG A 53 -0.47 -20.52 9.57
C ARG A 53 0.68 -21.50 9.39
N ASP A 54 1.92 -21.04 9.41
CA ASP A 54 3.07 -21.88 9.09
C ASP A 54 3.76 -22.36 10.37
N ALA A 55 3.41 -23.57 10.81
CA ALA A 55 3.97 -24.18 12.01
C ALA A 55 5.50 -24.37 11.90
N GLN A 56 6.03 -24.59 10.70
CA GLN A 56 7.49 -24.70 10.48
C GLN A 56 8.14 -23.34 10.65
N LEU A 57 7.63 -22.28 10.02
CA LEU A 57 8.15 -20.92 10.18
C LEU A 57 8.09 -20.47 11.65
N ARG A 58 6.98 -20.78 12.33
CA ARG A 58 6.80 -20.51 13.77
C ARG A 58 7.83 -21.27 14.61
N SER A 59 8.09 -22.55 14.32
CA SER A 59 9.12 -23.32 15.02
C SER A 59 10.53 -22.79 14.77
N LEU A 60 10.84 -22.32 13.55
CA LEU A 60 12.11 -21.70 13.19
C LEU A 60 12.33 -20.37 13.91
N LEU A 61 11.28 -19.58 14.08
CA LEU A 61 11.33 -18.30 14.80
C LEU A 61 11.39 -18.47 16.33
N MET A 62 10.91 -19.60 16.86
CA MET A 62 10.93 -19.89 18.30
C MET A 62 12.13 -20.72 18.77
N HIS A 63 12.91 -21.33 17.86
CA HIS A 63 14.16 -21.98 18.23
C HIS A 63 15.26 -20.94 18.50
N GLN A 64 15.98 -21.09 19.61
CA GLN A 64 17.22 -20.36 19.87
C GLN A 64 18.43 -21.25 19.55
N PRO A 65 19.43 -20.73 18.81
CA PRO A 65 19.50 -19.40 18.23
C PRO A 65 18.59 -19.24 17.00
N VAL A 66 17.98 -18.05 16.85
CA VAL A 66 17.14 -17.73 15.69
C VAL A 66 18.04 -17.66 14.46
N ASP A 67 18.05 -18.73 13.67
CA ASP A 67 18.84 -18.80 12.45
C ASP A 67 18.12 -18.04 11.32
N ARG A 68 18.31 -16.71 11.32
CA ARG A 68 17.65 -15.77 10.41
C ARG A 68 17.87 -16.14 8.94
N GLN A 69 19.02 -16.73 8.61
CA GLN A 69 19.32 -17.16 7.24
C GLN A 69 18.40 -18.29 6.79
N GLN A 70 18.15 -19.29 7.65
CA GLN A 70 17.25 -20.39 7.32
C GLN A 70 15.80 -19.92 7.16
N ALA A 71 15.35 -18.96 7.97
CA ALA A 71 14.01 -18.37 7.84
C ALA A 71 13.84 -17.63 6.50
N VAL A 72 14.86 -16.88 6.06
CA VAL A 72 14.85 -16.19 4.75
C VAL A 72 14.86 -17.21 3.61
N GLU A 73 15.71 -18.22 3.68
CA GLU A 73 15.80 -19.26 2.65
C GLU A 73 14.49 -20.06 2.52
N TYR A 74 13.84 -20.36 3.65
CA TYR A 74 12.52 -20.99 3.68
C TYR A 74 11.44 -20.12 3.00
N LEU A 75 11.44 -18.81 3.29
CA LEU A 75 10.51 -17.87 2.67
C LEU A 75 10.78 -17.70 1.17
N MET A 76 12.04 -17.73 0.72
CA MET A 76 12.39 -17.66 -0.70
C MET A 76 11.97 -18.90 -1.50
N LYS A 77 11.89 -20.07 -0.84
CA LYS A 77 11.39 -21.31 -1.47
C LYS A 77 9.87 -21.35 -1.58
N LYS A 78 9.15 -20.51 -0.82
CA LYS A 78 7.69 -20.42 -0.91
C LYS A 78 7.25 -19.50 -2.04
N ASN A 79 6.13 -19.87 -2.66
CA ASN A 79 5.46 -19.00 -3.62
C ASN A 79 4.82 -17.80 -2.90
N LEU A 80 5.49 -16.65 -2.98
CA LEU A 80 5.05 -15.39 -2.37
C LEU A 80 4.08 -14.59 -3.25
N PHE A 81 3.58 -15.17 -4.35
CA PHE A 81 2.70 -14.48 -5.28
C PHE A 81 1.41 -13.98 -4.63
N ILE A 82 0.76 -14.79 -3.78
CA ILE A 82 -0.48 -14.40 -3.08
C ILE A 82 -0.23 -13.21 -2.14
N PRO A 83 0.76 -13.25 -1.23
CA PRO A 83 1.19 -12.08 -0.47
C PRO A 83 1.44 -10.84 -1.32
N GLN A 84 2.12 -11.00 -2.45
CA GLN A 84 2.48 -9.88 -3.31
C GLN A 84 1.26 -9.24 -3.97
N VAL A 85 0.32 -10.04 -4.47
CA VAL A 85 -0.97 -9.54 -5.01
C VAL A 85 -1.76 -8.83 -3.93
N PHE A 86 -1.81 -9.37 -2.71
CA PHE A 86 -2.49 -8.73 -1.59
C PHE A 86 -1.88 -7.35 -1.25
N LEU A 87 -0.55 -7.23 -1.22
CA LEU A 87 0.12 -5.94 -1.01
C LEU A 87 -0.24 -4.91 -2.09
N ILE A 88 -0.33 -5.34 -3.36
CA ILE A 88 -0.77 -4.48 -4.45
C ILE A 88 -2.21 -4.00 -4.22
N VAL A 89 -3.11 -4.89 -3.80
CA VAL A 89 -4.51 -4.53 -3.47
C VAL A 89 -4.56 -3.53 -2.30
N CYS A 90 -3.78 -3.73 -1.24
CA CYS A 90 -3.68 -2.77 -0.13
C CYS A 90 -3.20 -1.40 -0.60
N MET A 91 -2.17 -1.36 -1.44
CA MET A 91 -1.63 -0.12 -2.01
C MET A 91 -2.67 0.61 -2.87
N ILE A 92 -3.45 -0.12 -3.68
CA ILE A 92 -4.58 0.43 -4.45
C ILE A 92 -5.66 0.96 -3.51
N GLY A 93 -5.91 0.30 -2.38
CA GLY A 93 -6.83 0.77 -1.33
C GLY A 93 -6.44 2.16 -0.82
N GLY A 94 -5.17 2.38 -0.50
CA GLY A 94 -4.65 3.70 -0.11
C GLY A 94 -4.87 4.78 -1.18
N TYR A 95 -4.65 4.43 -2.45
CA TYR A 95 -4.95 5.30 -3.58
C TYR A 95 -6.44 5.67 -3.68
N LEU A 96 -7.35 4.69 -3.50
CA LEU A 96 -8.80 4.91 -3.58
C LEU A 96 -9.30 5.84 -2.48
N ILE A 97 -8.73 5.75 -1.28
CA ILE A 97 -9.03 6.65 -0.17
C ILE A 97 -8.69 8.11 -0.54
N VAL A 98 -7.48 8.37 -1.04
CA VAL A 98 -7.07 9.73 -1.44
C VAL A 98 -7.92 10.23 -2.60
N ARG A 99 -8.24 9.37 -3.55
CA ARG A 99 -9.14 9.68 -4.67
C ARG A 99 -10.54 10.08 -4.18
N TYR A 100 -11.08 9.39 -3.18
CA TYR A 100 -12.36 9.72 -2.57
C TYR A 100 -12.33 11.11 -1.92
N PHE A 101 -11.30 11.40 -1.11
CA PHE A 101 -11.14 12.72 -0.49
C PHE A 101 -10.97 13.86 -1.51
N MET A 102 -10.23 13.60 -2.60
CA MET A 102 -10.07 14.57 -3.69
C MET A 102 -11.42 14.90 -4.36
N SER A 103 -12.23 13.87 -4.64
CA SER A 103 -13.55 14.04 -5.24
C SER A 103 -14.48 14.82 -4.31
N LYS A 104 -14.47 14.53 -3.01
CA LYS A 104 -15.27 15.26 -2.01
C LYS A 104 -14.88 16.74 -1.92
N LYS A 105 -13.58 17.05 -1.92
CA LYS A 105 -13.07 18.43 -1.85
C LYS A 105 -13.42 19.25 -3.09
N SER A 106 -13.38 18.63 -4.28
CA SER A 106 -13.79 19.29 -5.53
C SER A 106 -15.25 19.74 -5.50
N ILE A 107 -16.16 18.90 -4.98
CA ILE A 107 -17.59 19.22 -4.84
C ILE A 107 -17.79 20.42 -3.90
N THR A 108 -17.08 20.47 -2.78
CA THR A 108 -17.16 21.58 -1.82
C THR A 108 -16.65 22.90 -2.39
N LYS A 109 -15.53 22.89 -3.13
CA LYS A 109 -14.99 24.11 -3.76
C LYS A 109 -15.98 24.70 -4.78
N ASN A 110 -16.68 23.85 -5.53
CA ASN A 110 -17.65 24.30 -6.52
C ASN A 110 -18.88 24.97 -5.88
N LYS A 111 -19.33 24.51 -4.72
CA LYS A 111 -20.40 25.16 -3.94
C LYS A 111 -20.01 26.55 -3.44
N ASN A 112 -18.78 26.73 -2.96
CA ASN A 112 -18.33 28.02 -2.42
C ASN A 112 -18.09 29.09 -3.51
N ASN A 113 -17.88 28.69 -4.76
CA ASN A 113 -17.75 29.61 -5.88
C ASN A 113 -19.10 30.02 -6.51
N GLN A 114 -20.22 29.48 -6.01
CA GLN A 114 -21.58 29.80 -6.46
C GLN A 114 -22.33 30.73 -5.48
N ILE A 115 -21.66 31.20 -4.43
CA ILE A 115 -22.14 32.21 -3.48
C ILE A 115 -21.28 33.45 -3.66
#